data_AF-A0A957DTT3-F1
#
_entry.id   AF-A0A957DTT3-F1
#
_cell.length_a   1.000
_cell.length_b   1.000
_cell.length_c   1.000
_cell.angle_alpha   90.00
_cell.angle_beta   90.00
_cell.angle_gamma   90.00
#
_symmetry.space_group_name_H-M   'P 1'
#
loop_
_entity.id
_entity.type
_entity.pdbx_description
1 polymer ?
#
loop_
_entity_poly.entity_id
_entity_poly.type
_entity_poly.pdbx_seq_one_letter_code
_entity_poly.pdbx_strand_id
1 'polypeptide(L)'
;MSLIRAITVVNGDAPAAYGLGARLQAEELLRHVEYVQIATDLLSIADAQRHAEHIINLLDGTQGAHFGDLDGLHGVQNPGDGFGILPYVTLLGETAVTAANAPDATNAIQVHSTHVQMASGNALDWAAQIEAAALQIIAASSVGEIGPYVETLTQLSPLLLNGADSNGDGEVGPAEGGIFTAYQHAQYMGAVPVFLVTSDR
;
A
#
# COMPACT_ATOMS: atom_id res chain seq x y z
N MET A 1 -4.23 19.28 15.05
CA MET A 1 -4.57 19.45 13.61
C MET A 1 -3.42 19.27 12.59
N SER A 2 -2.16 19.63 12.87
CA SER A 2 -1.11 19.60 11.81
C SER A 2 -0.72 18.19 11.33
N LEU A 3 -0.87 17.15 12.16
CA LEU A 3 -0.51 15.76 11.84
C LEU A 3 -1.51 15.09 10.88
N ILE A 4 -2.81 15.35 11.06
CA ILE A 4 -3.87 14.92 10.13
C ILE A 4 -3.66 15.54 8.74
N ARG A 5 -3.04 16.72 8.67
CA ARG A 5 -2.72 17.37 7.41
C ARG A 5 -1.64 16.62 6.63
N ALA A 6 -0.66 15.98 7.26
CA ALA A 6 0.35 15.17 6.55
C ALA A 6 -0.21 13.88 5.93
N ILE A 7 -1.29 13.36 6.53
CA ILE A 7 -2.06 12.22 6.01
C ILE A 7 -2.84 12.58 4.74
N THR A 8 -3.30 13.84 4.65
CA THR A 8 -4.31 14.28 3.67
C THR A 8 -3.81 15.34 2.68
N VAL A 9 -2.64 15.92 2.93
CA VAL A 9 -1.98 16.97 2.14
C VAL A 9 -0.48 16.65 2.08
N VAL A 10 0.13 16.92 0.92
CA VAL A 10 1.56 16.74 0.69
C VAL A 10 2.36 17.42 1.80
N ASN A 11 3.22 16.64 2.45
CA ASN A 11 4.21 17.10 3.40
C ASN A 11 5.60 17.02 2.74
N GLY A 12 6.54 17.90 3.09
CA GLY A 12 7.79 18.10 2.33
C GLY A 12 8.75 16.89 2.31
N ASP A 13 8.42 15.86 3.07
CA ASP A 13 9.10 14.57 3.22
C ASP A 13 8.64 13.50 2.22
N ALA A 14 7.48 13.66 1.56
CA ALA A 14 7.00 12.71 0.56
C ALA A 14 6.37 13.39 -0.68
N PRO A 15 6.41 12.76 -1.87
CA PRO A 15 5.80 13.31 -3.09
C PRO A 15 4.27 13.49 -3.01
N ALA A 16 3.60 12.70 -2.18
CA ALA A 16 2.16 12.75 -1.95
C ALA A 16 1.81 12.66 -0.46
N ALA A 17 0.56 12.98 -0.11
CA ALA A 17 0.03 12.69 1.22
C ALA A 17 0.02 11.18 1.47
N TYR A 18 0.38 10.71 2.67
CA TYR A 18 0.75 9.31 2.87
C TYR A 18 -0.29 8.28 2.40
N GLY A 19 -1.56 8.48 2.73
CA GLY A 19 -2.61 7.55 2.29
C GLY A 19 -2.91 7.61 0.80
N LEU A 20 -2.79 8.79 0.16
CA LEU A 20 -2.95 8.91 -1.28
C LEU A 20 -1.75 8.32 -2.03
N GLY A 21 -0.54 8.59 -1.55
CA GLY A 21 0.70 8.03 -2.08
C GLY A 21 0.68 6.50 -2.06
N ALA A 22 0.38 5.90 -0.90
CA ALA A 22 0.21 4.45 -0.76
C ALA A 22 -0.77 3.89 -1.81
N ARG A 23 -1.95 4.53 -1.95
CA ARG A 23 -3.00 4.07 -2.88
C ARG A 23 -2.52 4.12 -4.33
N LEU A 24 -1.95 5.25 -4.77
CA LEU A 24 -1.52 5.43 -6.16
C LEU A 24 -0.37 4.46 -6.52
N GLN A 25 0.57 4.27 -5.61
CA GLN A 25 1.68 3.32 -5.84
C GLN A 25 1.16 1.87 -5.85
N ALA A 26 0.21 1.50 -4.99
CA ALA A 26 -0.40 0.17 -4.99
C ALA A 26 -1.24 -0.12 -6.26
N GLU A 27 -1.92 0.90 -6.81
CA GLU A 27 -2.59 0.80 -8.11
C GLU A 27 -1.60 0.57 -9.26
N GLU A 28 -0.41 1.18 -9.20
CA GLU A 28 0.66 0.89 -10.16
C GLU A 28 1.24 -0.51 -9.96
N LEU A 29 1.41 -0.96 -8.73
CA LEU A 29 1.86 -2.32 -8.41
C LEU A 29 0.92 -3.36 -9.02
N LEU A 30 -0.41 -3.17 -8.92
CA LEU A 30 -1.39 -4.06 -9.52
C LEU A 30 -1.25 -4.18 -11.05
N ARG A 31 -0.93 -3.07 -11.75
CA ARG A 31 -0.67 -3.12 -13.20
C ARG A 31 0.57 -3.96 -13.51
N HIS A 32 1.63 -3.86 -12.70
CA HIS A 32 2.82 -4.68 -12.90
C HIS A 32 2.61 -6.16 -12.56
N VAL A 33 1.76 -6.49 -11.59
CA VAL A 33 1.34 -7.88 -11.33
C VAL A 33 0.60 -8.47 -12.54
N GLU A 34 -0.29 -7.69 -13.17
CA GLU A 34 -0.93 -8.10 -14.42
C GLU A 34 0.11 -8.35 -15.53
N TYR A 35 1.13 -7.50 -15.64
CA TYR A 35 2.19 -7.70 -16.62
C TYR A 35 3.09 -8.91 -16.33
N VAL A 36 3.33 -9.26 -15.07
CA VAL A 36 3.98 -10.53 -14.71
C VAL A 36 3.16 -11.73 -15.19
N GLN A 37 1.83 -11.70 -14.98
CA GLN A 37 0.94 -12.76 -15.47
C GLN A 37 0.97 -12.85 -17.01
N ILE A 38 0.88 -11.72 -17.71
CA ILE A 38 0.94 -11.68 -19.18
C ILE A 38 2.29 -12.22 -19.69
N ALA A 39 3.40 -11.83 -19.06
CA ALA A 39 4.72 -12.35 -19.43
C ALA A 39 4.82 -13.86 -19.22
N THR A 40 4.23 -14.38 -18.14
CA THR A 40 4.13 -15.81 -17.85
C THR A 40 3.34 -16.54 -18.94
N ASP A 41 2.18 -16.01 -19.34
CA ASP A 41 1.34 -16.58 -20.40
C ASP A 41 2.04 -16.58 -21.77
N LEU A 42 2.89 -15.58 -22.02
CA LEU A 42 3.72 -15.46 -23.21
C LEU A 42 5.04 -16.25 -23.14
N LEU A 43 5.28 -16.98 -22.04
CA LEU A 43 6.49 -17.75 -21.79
C LEU A 43 7.78 -16.90 -21.79
N SER A 44 7.68 -15.62 -21.41
CA SER A 44 8.79 -14.67 -21.34
C SER A 44 9.27 -14.50 -19.90
N ILE A 45 10.36 -15.21 -19.53
CA ILE A 45 10.96 -15.06 -18.20
C ILE A 45 11.58 -13.67 -18.01
N ALA A 46 12.19 -13.10 -19.05
CA ALA A 46 12.80 -11.78 -18.99
C ALA A 46 11.76 -10.69 -18.70
N ASP A 47 10.60 -10.72 -19.35
CA ASP A 47 9.54 -9.73 -19.08
C ASP A 47 8.91 -9.94 -17.69
N ALA A 48 8.80 -11.19 -17.23
CA ALA A 48 8.31 -11.49 -15.88
C ALA A 48 9.26 -10.95 -14.81
N GLN A 49 10.58 -11.13 -14.99
CA GLN A 49 11.61 -10.59 -14.11
C GLN A 49 11.60 -9.07 -14.09
N ARG A 50 11.50 -8.43 -15.26
CA ARG A 50 11.38 -6.97 -15.37
C ARG A 50 10.21 -6.42 -14.57
N HIS A 51 9.04 -7.03 -14.70
CA HIS A 51 7.86 -6.56 -13.96
C HIS A 51 7.89 -6.95 -12.48
N ALA A 52 8.59 -8.02 -12.10
CA ALA A 52 8.89 -8.31 -10.70
C ALA A 52 9.83 -7.26 -10.09
N GLU A 53 10.84 -6.78 -10.81
CA GLU A 53 11.68 -5.66 -10.38
C GLU A 53 10.83 -4.42 -10.11
N HIS A 54 9.94 -4.08 -11.04
CA HIS A 54 9.06 -2.93 -10.88
C HIS A 54 8.19 -3.03 -9.62
N ILE A 55 7.66 -4.23 -9.32
CA ILE A 55 6.89 -4.49 -8.09
C ILE A 55 7.75 -4.21 -6.86
N ILE A 56 8.99 -4.72 -6.83
CA ILE A 56 9.91 -4.49 -5.70
C ILE A 56 10.23 -3.00 -5.58
N ASN A 57 10.58 -2.33 -6.67
CA ASN A 57 10.92 -0.91 -6.67
C ASN A 57 9.73 0.00 -6.26
N LEU A 58 8.49 -0.41 -6.55
CA LEU A 58 7.27 0.25 -6.06
C LEU A 58 7.03 0.02 -4.58
N LEU A 59 7.33 -1.17 -4.05
CA LEU A 59 7.19 -1.49 -2.64
C LEU A 59 8.21 -0.72 -1.79
N ASP A 60 9.47 -0.79 -2.19
CA ASP A 60 10.61 -0.30 -1.43
C ASP A 60 10.84 1.19 -1.57
N GLY A 61 10.64 1.72 -2.78
CA GLY A 61 11.12 3.05 -3.14
C GLY A 61 12.64 3.16 -3.14
N THR A 62 13.16 4.32 -3.52
CA THR A 62 14.60 4.53 -3.79
C THR A 62 15.53 4.30 -2.60
N GLN A 63 14.98 4.27 -1.39
CA GLN A 63 15.71 4.08 -0.13
C GLN A 63 15.52 2.68 0.48
N GLY A 64 14.72 1.82 -0.16
CA GLY A 64 14.46 0.47 0.32
C GLY A 64 15.63 -0.49 0.09
N ALA A 65 15.59 -1.63 0.77
CA ALA A 65 16.71 -2.57 0.84
C ALA A 65 16.96 -3.30 -0.47
N HIS A 66 15.91 -3.55 -1.24
CA HIS A 66 15.93 -4.30 -2.50
C HIS A 66 15.77 -3.40 -3.72
N PHE A 67 15.67 -2.08 -3.55
CA PHE A 67 15.56 -1.16 -4.69
C PHE A 67 16.78 -1.26 -5.61
N GLY A 68 16.54 -1.44 -6.91
CA GLY A 68 17.63 -1.48 -7.89
C GLY A 68 17.27 -2.05 -9.25
N ASP A 69 18.33 -2.33 -10.02
CA ASP A 69 18.33 -3.10 -11.27
C ASP A 69 18.55 -4.57 -10.88
N LEU A 70 17.45 -5.27 -10.67
CA LEU A 70 17.37 -6.62 -10.14
C LEU A 70 17.31 -7.67 -11.24
N ASP A 71 16.70 -7.35 -12.39
CA ASP A 71 16.74 -8.24 -13.56
C ASP A 71 18.09 -8.17 -14.29
N GLY A 72 18.91 -7.14 -13.99
CA GLY A 72 20.23 -6.92 -14.58
C GLY A 72 20.16 -6.37 -16.01
N LEU A 73 18.99 -5.90 -16.43
CA LEU A 73 18.67 -5.47 -17.78
C LEU A 73 18.03 -4.08 -17.73
N HIS A 74 18.36 -3.24 -18.71
CA HIS A 74 17.75 -1.92 -18.87
C HIS A 74 18.02 -0.88 -17.76
N GLY A 75 18.86 -1.21 -16.76
CA GLY A 75 19.16 -0.31 -15.66
C GLY A 75 18.00 -0.22 -14.67
N VAL A 76 18.19 0.53 -13.57
CA VAL A 76 17.17 0.70 -12.53
C VAL A 76 15.88 1.28 -13.13
N GLN A 77 14.77 0.53 -13.05
CA GLN A 77 13.46 0.99 -13.50
C GLN A 77 12.50 1.17 -12.34
N ASN A 78 12.01 2.40 -12.14
CA ASN A 78 10.99 2.69 -11.16
C ASN A 78 9.78 3.36 -11.83
N PRO A 79 8.65 2.63 -12.01
CA PRO A 79 7.42 3.22 -12.53
C PRO A 79 6.69 4.11 -11.51
N GLY A 80 7.12 4.07 -10.24
CA GLY A 80 6.55 4.83 -9.14
C GLY A 80 7.09 6.25 -8.97
N ASP A 81 6.80 6.83 -7.80
CA ASP A 81 7.24 8.19 -7.43
C ASP A 81 8.60 8.22 -6.70
N GLY A 82 9.22 7.06 -6.51
CA GLY A 82 10.49 6.93 -5.80
C GLY A 82 10.40 6.84 -4.28
N PHE A 83 9.21 7.00 -3.69
CA PHE A 83 9.05 6.96 -2.23
C PHE A 83 8.87 5.54 -1.70
N GLY A 84 7.98 4.75 -2.31
CA GLY A 84 7.71 3.36 -1.93
C GLY A 84 6.40 3.17 -1.16
N ILE A 85 5.70 2.06 -1.41
CA ILE A 85 4.47 1.69 -0.71
C ILE A 85 4.74 1.42 0.77
N LEU A 86 5.81 0.68 1.10
CA LEU A 86 6.18 0.35 2.47
C LEU A 86 6.36 1.61 3.33
N PRO A 87 7.22 2.58 2.96
CA PRO A 87 7.35 3.80 3.76
C PRO A 87 6.07 4.64 3.78
N TYR A 88 5.27 4.69 2.70
CA TYR A 88 3.98 5.38 2.74
C TYR A 88 3.03 4.77 3.79
N VAL A 89 2.89 3.44 3.81
CA VAL A 89 1.99 2.73 4.72
C VAL A 89 2.49 2.81 6.16
N THR A 90 3.80 2.69 6.39
CA THR A 90 4.41 2.87 7.71
C THR A 90 4.12 4.27 8.26
N LEU A 91 4.41 5.32 7.48
CA LEU A 91 4.19 6.70 7.91
C LEU A 91 2.72 7.04 8.10
N LEU A 92 1.83 6.46 7.30
CA LEU A 92 0.38 6.57 7.48
C LEU A 92 -0.03 6.05 8.87
N GLY A 93 0.39 4.84 9.23
CA GLY A 93 0.11 4.22 10.52
C GLY A 93 0.70 5.01 11.69
N GLU A 94 1.98 5.36 11.62
CA GLU A 94 2.70 6.10 12.67
C GLU A 94 2.12 7.51 12.89
N THR A 95 1.76 8.21 11.81
CA THR A 95 1.14 9.53 11.90
C THR A 95 -0.25 9.45 12.53
N ALA A 96 -1.02 8.40 12.22
CA ALA A 96 -2.31 8.16 12.85
C ALA A 96 -2.17 7.90 14.36
N VAL A 97 -1.20 7.09 14.79
CA VAL A 97 -0.88 6.86 16.23
C VAL A 97 -0.54 8.19 16.91
N THR A 98 0.36 8.96 16.29
CA THR A 98 0.81 10.24 16.85
C THR A 98 -0.34 11.22 17.01
N ALA A 99 -1.25 11.28 16.03
CA ALA A 99 -2.44 12.11 16.09
C ALA A 99 -3.40 11.71 17.22
N ALA A 100 -3.59 10.40 17.47
CA ALA A 100 -4.43 9.91 18.56
C ALA A 100 -3.88 10.18 19.97
N ASN A 101 -2.56 10.30 20.09
CA ASN A 101 -1.87 10.60 21.35
C ASN A 101 -1.74 12.11 21.63
N ALA A 102 -2.18 12.98 20.72
CA ALA A 102 -2.12 14.42 20.92
C ALA A 102 -3.05 14.85 22.09
N PRO A 103 -2.67 15.87 22.89
CA PRO A 103 -3.50 16.34 24.01
C PRO A 103 -4.90 16.81 23.61
N ASP A 104 -5.08 17.24 22.35
CA ASP A 104 -6.34 17.69 21.76
C ASP A 104 -7.05 16.62 20.92
N ALA A 105 -6.61 15.35 20.98
CA ALA A 105 -7.21 14.27 20.22
C ALA A 105 -8.68 14.06 20.63
N THR A 106 -9.57 14.09 19.65
CA THR A 106 -10.99 13.77 19.85
C THR A 106 -11.18 12.24 19.88
N ASN A 107 -12.33 11.79 20.38
CA ASN A 107 -12.69 10.37 20.32
C ASN A 107 -12.69 9.84 18.87
N ALA A 108 -13.13 10.65 17.90
CA ALA A 108 -13.11 10.27 16.48
C ALA A 108 -11.68 10.04 15.98
N ILE A 109 -10.72 10.88 16.37
CA ILE A 109 -9.29 10.71 16.04
C ILE A 109 -8.77 9.40 16.64
N GLN A 110 -9.09 9.11 17.90
CA GLN A 110 -8.64 7.88 18.58
C GLN A 110 -9.21 6.60 17.95
N VAL A 111 -10.52 6.58 17.67
CA VAL A 111 -11.20 5.44 17.03
C VAL A 111 -10.64 5.18 15.64
N HIS A 112 -10.62 6.20 14.78
CA HIS A 112 -10.18 6.00 13.40
C HIS A 112 -8.68 5.78 13.29
N SER A 113 -7.86 6.29 14.22
CA SER A 113 -6.44 5.92 14.30
C SER A 113 -6.24 4.43 14.51
N THR A 114 -7.04 3.81 15.37
CA THR A 114 -6.99 2.36 15.59
C THR A 114 -7.30 1.60 14.29
N HIS A 115 -8.26 2.09 13.51
CA HIS A 115 -8.62 1.48 12.23
C HIS A 115 -7.51 1.64 11.18
N VAL A 116 -6.88 2.81 11.11
CA VAL A 116 -5.72 3.04 10.24
C VAL A 116 -4.59 2.08 10.60
N GLN A 117 -4.31 1.88 11.88
CA GLN A 117 -3.26 0.96 12.34
C GLN A 117 -3.55 -0.50 11.93
N MET A 118 -4.79 -0.98 12.12
CA MET A 118 -5.17 -2.34 11.71
C MET A 118 -4.98 -2.55 10.21
N ALA A 119 -5.56 -1.67 9.39
CA ALA A 119 -5.50 -1.81 7.95
C ALA A 119 -4.07 -1.59 7.39
N SER A 120 -3.28 -0.70 7.99
CA SER A 120 -1.87 -0.52 7.62
C SER A 120 -1.02 -1.74 7.99
N GLY A 121 -1.29 -2.38 9.14
CA GLY A 121 -0.62 -3.63 9.53
C GLY A 121 -0.87 -4.76 8.53
N ASN A 122 -2.14 -4.99 8.18
CA ASN A 122 -2.50 -5.96 7.16
C ASN A 122 -1.81 -5.68 5.82
N ALA A 123 -1.81 -4.41 5.37
CA ALA A 123 -1.13 -4.00 4.15
C ALA A 123 0.37 -4.30 4.17
N LEU A 124 1.06 -4.06 5.30
CA LEU A 124 2.48 -4.38 5.43
C LEU A 124 2.74 -5.89 5.40
N ASP A 125 1.87 -6.70 6.02
CA ASP A 125 1.98 -8.16 6.01
C ASP A 125 1.79 -8.76 4.61
N TRP A 126 0.85 -8.22 3.83
CA TRP A 126 0.68 -8.61 2.42
C TRP A 126 1.82 -8.10 1.55
N ALA A 127 2.28 -6.86 1.74
CA ALA A 127 3.41 -6.29 1.02
C ALA A 127 4.69 -7.13 1.18
N ALA A 128 4.99 -7.61 2.40
CA ALA A 128 6.14 -8.47 2.65
C ALA A 128 6.08 -9.80 1.88
N GLN A 129 4.88 -10.39 1.76
CA GLN A 129 4.69 -11.63 1.00
C GLN A 129 4.78 -11.41 -0.52
N ILE A 130 4.25 -10.26 -1.00
CA ILE A 130 4.36 -9.85 -2.40
C ILE A 130 5.83 -9.61 -2.78
N GLU A 131 6.58 -8.90 -1.94
CA GLU A 131 8.02 -8.67 -2.14
C GLU A 131 8.78 -9.99 -2.21
N ALA A 132 8.55 -10.89 -1.25
CA ALA A 132 9.18 -12.20 -1.23
C ALA A 132 8.90 -13.00 -2.52
N ALA A 133 7.66 -12.99 -3.00
CA ALA A 133 7.28 -13.66 -4.24
C ALA A 133 7.96 -13.02 -5.47
N ALA A 134 8.01 -11.69 -5.54
CA ALA A 134 8.69 -10.97 -6.62
C ALA A 134 10.20 -11.28 -6.65
N LEU A 135 10.85 -11.33 -5.49
CA LEU A 135 12.27 -11.73 -5.38
C LEU A 135 12.51 -13.16 -5.88
N GLN A 136 11.57 -14.08 -5.66
CA GLN A 136 11.68 -15.43 -6.22
C GLN A 136 11.51 -15.46 -7.74
N ILE A 137 10.70 -14.57 -8.32
CA ILE A 137 10.58 -14.41 -9.77
C ILE A 137 11.89 -13.88 -10.36
N ILE A 138 12.50 -12.88 -9.71
CA ILE A 138 13.83 -12.37 -10.09
C ILE A 138 14.87 -13.50 -10.12
N ALA A 139 14.89 -14.36 -9.09
CA ALA A 139 15.87 -15.44 -8.97
C ALA A 139 15.63 -16.64 -9.90
N ALA A 140 14.46 -16.76 -10.52
CA ALA A 140 14.08 -17.90 -11.34
C ALA A 140 14.84 -17.94 -12.68
N SER A 141 15.09 -19.15 -13.19
CA SER A 141 15.77 -19.37 -14.48
C SER A 141 14.79 -19.65 -15.63
N SER A 142 13.52 -19.91 -15.32
CA SER A 142 12.52 -20.25 -16.33
C SER A 142 11.11 -19.94 -15.87
N VAL A 143 10.19 -19.78 -16.83
CA VAL A 143 8.75 -19.58 -16.54
C VAL A 143 8.13 -20.78 -15.81
N GLY A 144 8.69 -21.98 -15.98
CA GLY A 144 8.22 -23.18 -15.27
C GLY A 144 8.42 -23.13 -13.76
N GLU A 145 9.30 -22.25 -13.26
CA GLU A 145 9.63 -22.13 -11.84
C GLU A 145 8.78 -21.08 -11.12
N ILE A 146 8.18 -20.12 -11.85
CA ILE A 146 7.57 -18.93 -11.23
C ILE A 146 6.10 -19.07 -10.87
N GLY A 147 5.43 -20.14 -11.33
CA GLY A 147 3.98 -20.33 -11.17
C GLY A 147 3.43 -20.04 -9.75
N PRO A 148 3.97 -20.65 -8.68
CA PRO A 148 3.52 -20.39 -7.32
C PRO A 148 3.68 -18.93 -6.85
N TYR A 149 4.72 -18.25 -7.36
CA TYR A 149 4.98 -16.85 -7.00
C TYR A 149 4.06 -15.90 -7.76
N VAL A 150 3.76 -16.19 -9.03
CA VAL A 150 2.74 -15.44 -9.79
C VAL A 150 1.36 -15.61 -9.15
N GLU A 151 1.01 -16.81 -8.69
CA GLU A 151 -0.21 -17.05 -7.92
C GLU A 151 -0.23 -16.22 -6.63
N THR A 152 0.89 -16.17 -5.90
CA THR A 152 1.00 -15.34 -4.69
C THR A 152 0.80 -13.86 -5.00
N LEU A 153 1.46 -13.33 -6.04
CA LEU A 153 1.32 -11.93 -6.46
C LEU A 153 -0.14 -11.61 -6.82
N THR A 154 -0.79 -12.44 -7.63
CA THR A 154 -2.16 -12.22 -8.11
C THR A 154 -3.21 -12.33 -7.01
N GLN A 155 -2.99 -13.17 -6.00
CA GLN A 155 -3.90 -13.31 -4.86
C GLN A 155 -3.72 -12.18 -3.83
N LEU A 156 -2.49 -11.81 -3.49
CA LEU A 156 -2.23 -10.89 -2.38
C LEU A 156 -2.25 -9.41 -2.78
N SER A 157 -1.87 -9.07 -4.01
CA SER A 157 -1.81 -7.66 -4.42
C SER A 157 -3.17 -6.95 -4.41
N PRO A 158 -4.30 -7.61 -4.76
CA PRO A 158 -5.62 -7.02 -4.56
C PRO A 158 -5.98 -6.81 -3.09
N LEU A 159 -5.51 -7.68 -2.19
CA LEU A 159 -5.71 -7.55 -0.73
C LEU A 159 -4.90 -6.38 -0.16
N LEU A 160 -3.66 -6.22 -0.61
CA LEU A 160 -2.81 -5.06 -0.26
C LEU A 160 -3.58 -3.75 -0.43
N LEU A 161 -4.26 -3.58 -1.57
CA LEU A 161 -5.04 -2.38 -1.83
C LEU A 161 -6.39 -2.36 -1.08
N ASN A 162 -7.17 -3.43 -1.22
CA ASN A 162 -8.60 -3.40 -0.87
C ASN A 162 -8.93 -4.09 0.46
N GLY A 163 -8.14 -5.06 0.89
CA GLY A 163 -8.51 -6.02 1.94
C GLY A 163 -9.42 -7.14 1.44
N ALA A 164 -9.97 -7.92 2.38
CA ALA A 164 -10.93 -9.00 2.10
C ALA A 164 -12.00 -9.11 3.19
N ASP A 165 -13.27 -9.11 2.78
CA ASP A 165 -14.42 -9.44 3.63
C ASP A 165 -14.30 -10.90 4.11
N SER A 166 -13.67 -11.07 5.26
CA SER A 166 -13.29 -12.37 5.81
C SER A 166 -14.39 -12.94 6.70
N ASN A 167 -15.24 -12.06 7.24
CA ASN A 167 -16.36 -12.42 8.11
C ASN A 167 -17.68 -12.65 7.34
N GLY A 168 -17.77 -12.20 6.07
CA GLY A 168 -18.90 -12.41 5.17
C GLY A 168 -20.09 -11.49 5.42
N ASP A 169 -19.88 -10.31 6.01
CA ASP A 169 -20.94 -9.33 6.27
C ASP A 169 -21.24 -8.40 5.08
N GLY A 170 -20.45 -8.50 4.01
CA GLY A 170 -20.61 -7.71 2.79
C GLY A 170 -19.84 -6.40 2.80
N GLU A 171 -19.06 -6.11 3.85
CA GLU A 171 -18.20 -4.94 3.95
C GLU A 171 -16.74 -5.37 4.22
N VAL A 172 -15.78 -4.53 3.81
CA VAL A 172 -14.39 -4.71 4.23
C VAL A 172 -14.13 -3.76 5.40
N GLY A 173 -14.23 -4.30 6.61
CA GLY A 173 -14.03 -3.53 7.83
C GLY A 173 -12.57 -3.16 8.09
N PRO A 174 -12.28 -2.34 9.12
CA PRO A 174 -10.91 -2.00 9.52
C PRO A 174 -9.97 -3.18 9.75
N ALA A 175 -10.48 -4.26 10.36
CA ALA A 175 -9.69 -5.46 10.65
C ALA A 175 -9.38 -6.31 9.40
N GLU A 176 -10.09 -6.04 8.31
CA GLU A 176 -10.05 -6.76 7.04
C GLU A 176 -9.43 -5.95 5.92
N GLY A 177 -9.28 -4.64 6.14
CA GLY A 177 -8.90 -3.66 5.15
C GLY A 177 -7.42 -3.64 4.82
N GLY A 178 -7.12 -3.13 3.62
CA GLY A 178 -5.78 -2.77 3.17
C GLY A 178 -5.60 -1.26 3.09
N ILE A 179 -4.76 -0.82 2.15
CA ILE A 179 -4.40 0.59 1.95
C ILE A 179 -5.61 1.51 1.78
N PHE A 180 -6.64 1.08 1.04
CA PHE A 180 -7.84 1.88 0.80
C PHE A 180 -8.61 2.17 2.09
N THR A 181 -8.81 1.16 2.93
CA THR A 181 -9.47 1.29 4.24
C THR A 181 -8.66 2.18 5.18
N ALA A 182 -7.32 2.00 5.21
CA ALA A 182 -6.42 2.86 5.97
C ALA A 182 -6.58 4.33 5.52
N TYR A 183 -6.50 4.60 4.21
CA TYR A 183 -6.69 5.93 3.66
C TYR A 183 -8.05 6.54 4.02
N GLN A 184 -9.15 5.78 3.90
CA GLN A 184 -10.48 6.25 4.21
C GLN A 184 -10.63 6.63 5.69
N HIS A 185 -10.18 5.78 6.61
CA HIS A 185 -10.24 6.10 8.04
C HIS A 185 -9.34 7.28 8.43
N ALA A 186 -8.21 7.44 7.74
CA ALA A 186 -7.35 8.58 7.94
C ALA A 186 -8.03 9.91 7.52
N GLN A 187 -8.93 9.88 6.52
CA GLN A 187 -9.79 11.02 6.20
C GLN A 187 -10.83 11.28 7.30
N TYR A 188 -11.42 10.24 7.88
CA TYR A 188 -12.38 10.38 8.98
C TYR A 188 -11.75 10.95 10.25
N MET A 189 -10.45 10.72 10.49
CA MET A 189 -9.72 11.40 11.58
C MET A 189 -9.73 12.93 11.40
N GLY A 190 -9.73 13.43 10.17
CA GLY A 190 -9.75 14.86 9.84
C GLY A 190 -11.13 15.47 9.61
N ALA A 191 -12.18 14.66 9.60
CA ALA A 191 -13.53 15.15 9.39
C ALA A 191 -14.00 15.98 10.60
N VAL A 192 -14.46 17.20 10.35
CA VAL A 192 -15.09 18.04 11.37
C VAL A 192 -16.57 17.66 11.48
N PRO A 193 -17.08 17.26 12.65
CA PRO A 193 -18.50 17.00 12.81
C PRO A 193 -19.31 18.27 12.54
N VAL A 194 -20.26 18.18 11.60
CA VAL A 194 -21.21 19.26 11.32
C VAL A 194 -22.35 19.15 12.33
N PHE A 195 -22.33 20.00 13.35
CA PHE A 195 -23.48 20.15 14.24
C PHE A 195 -24.51 21.05 13.56
N LEU A 196 -25.68 20.48 13.25
CA LEU A 196 -26.86 21.29 12.91
C LEU A 196 -27.26 22.06 14.17
N VAL A 197 -27.07 23.38 14.16
CA VAL A 197 -27.67 24.24 15.18
C VAL A 197 -29.16 24.29 14.88
N THR A 198 -29.96 23.49 15.58
CA THR A 198 -31.40 23.72 15.64
C THR A 198 -31.62 25.00 16.43
N SER A 199 -31.98 26.09 15.73
CA SER A 199 -32.42 27.30 16.42
C SER A 199 -33.80 27.04 17.00
N ASP A 200 -33.87 26.60 18.24
CA ASP A 200 -35.12 26.64 18.99
C ASP A 200 -35.42 28.12 19.28
N ARG A 201 -36.44 28.64 18.59
CA ARG A 201 -37.11 29.91 18.88
C ARG A 201 -38.40 29.63 19.61
#